data_AF-A0A9E0Q7B2-F1
#
_entry.id   AF-A0A9E0Q7B2-F1
#
_cell.length_a   1.000
_cell.length_b   1.000
_cell.length_c   1.000
_cell.angle_alpha   90.00
_cell.angle_beta   90.00
_cell.angle_gamma   90.00
#
_symmetry.space_group_name_H-M   'P 1'
#
loop_
_entity.id
_entity.type
_entity.pdbx_description
1 polymer ?
#
loop_
_entity_poly.entity_id
_entity_poly.type
_entity_poly.pdbx_seq_one_letter_code
_entity_poly.pdbx_strand_id
1 'polypeptide(L)'
;MKTTISFEIHYNTRPGENIHIIGTIPQLGSGKIENSMEMKYFEGKWKAQIELKKKESFTYSYFLKDEYSQIVPEAGSVRPFIPGSFDSYYLFDNWRPFNDETPFDSDAFKKILCRTKSIESFEYDEILITCTAFNLSENDVVLISGNNSKLGNWNEKRALEMKLQSPGVWYLTFKREELAPNSEYKFILRKGDNYYIWENGINRNLPDYKLLSAQNYSLILNNSINLSSPKPRFAGTAIPVFSLRSTNSCGIGEFLDLIPFADFLSETGQRVLQILPVNDTTINNNWEDSYPYGAVSIFALHPLYINLKEAGTIKDNEFMQDFNRDIQGINALEEIDYDLVSKLKWRYLKKLFIQDGLKTLRSREFNQFFNNNSSWLKPYAAFSFLRDLYGTANFSSWNKYSIYDKL
;
A
#
# COMPACT_ATOMS: atom_id res chain seq x y z
N MET A 1 17.58 31.16 -8.50
CA MET A 1 16.46 31.64 -9.32
C MET A 1 15.17 31.21 -8.64
N LYS A 2 14.16 32.08 -8.61
CA LYS A 2 12.83 31.70 -8.14
C LYS A 2 12.19 30.79 -9.18
N THR A 3 11.45 29.77 -8.74
CA THR A 3 10.68 28.90 -9.63
C THR A 3 9.20 29.16 -9.42
N THR A 4 8.51 29.50 -10.50
CA THR A 4 7.07 29.78 -10.46
C THR A 4 6.29 28.54 -10.87
N ILE A 5 5.27 28.19 -10.09
CA ILE A 5 4.40 27.05 -10.40
C ILE A 5 2.96 27.55 -10.39
N SER A 6 2.29 27.40 -11.53
CA SER A 6 0.90 27.77 -11.74
C SER A 6 0.07 26.50 -11.88
N PHE A 7 -0.92 26.34 -11.02
CA PHE A 7 -1.88 25.23 -11.05
C PHE A 7 -3.16 25.70 -11.70
N GLU A 8 -3.72 24.89 -12.59
CA GLU A 8 -5.01 25.09 -13.23
C GLU A 8 -5.80 23.78 -13.18
N ILE A 9 -7.02 23.81 -12.67
CA ILE A 9 -7.92 22.65 -12.64
C ILE A 9 -9.31 23.03 -13.13
N HIS A 10 -9.90 22.17 -13.96
CA HIS A 10 -11.26 22.33 -14.44
C HIS A 10 -12.22 21.46 -13.61
N TYR A 11 -13.10 22.11 -12.85
CA TYR A 11 -14.13 21.44 -12.06
C TYR A 11 -15.27 22.41 -11.75
N ASN A 12 -16.50 21.92 -11.91
CA ASN A 12 -17.72 22.69 -11.62
C ASN A 12 -18.09 22.51 -10.15
N THR A 13 -17.84 23.52 -9.33
CA THR A 13 -18.24 23.53 -7.91
C THR A 13 -19.71 23.91 -7.76
N ARG A 14 -20.30 23.52 -6.63
CA ARG A 14 -21.61 24.01 -6.19
C ARG A 14 -21.45 25.38 -5.51
N PRO A 15 -22.52 26.19 -5.42
CA PRO A 15 -22.49 27.40 -4.61
C PRO A 15 -22.00 27.09 -3.18
N GLY A 16 -21.02 27.85 -2.69
CA GLY A 16 -20.41 27.67 -1.37
C GLY A 16 -19.22 26.70 -1.32
N GLU A 17 -18.94 25.95 -2.40
CA GLU A 17 -17.77 25.08 -2.48
C GLU A 17 -16.57 25.79 -3.12
N ASN A 18 -15.40 25.68 -2.48
CA ASN A 18 -14.12 26.14 -3.02
C ASN A 18 -13.14 24.98 -3.15
N ILE A 19 -12.23 25.08 -4.14
CA ILE A 19 -11.14 24.11 -4.29
C ILE A 19 -9.93 24.59 -3.51
N HIS A 20 -9.36 23.69 -2.72
CA HIS A 20 -8.10 23.89 -2.04
C HIS A 20 -7.03 22.94 -2.59
N ILE A 21 -5.78 23.41 -2.58
CA ILE A 21 -4.59 22.61 -2.84
C ILE A 21 -3.81 22.41 -1.54
N ILE A 22 -3.40 21.18 -1.29
CA ILE A 22 -2.56 20.79 -0.16
C ILE A 22 -1.35 20.02 -0.67
N GLY A 23 -0.19 20.22 -0.05
CA GLY A 23 1.03 19.54 -0.44
C GLY A 23 2.09 19.52 0.65
N THR A 24 3.18 18.81 0.41
CA THR A 24 4.23 18.56 1.40
C THR A 24 5.13 19.78 1.69
N ILE A 25 5.03 20.83 0.89
CA ILE A 25 5.82 22.07 1.01
C ILE A 25 5.07 23.16 1.79
N PRO A 26 5.79 24.13 2.40
CA PRO A 26 5.18 25.21 3.16
C PRO A 26 4.15 26.05 2.38
N GLN A 27 4.41 26.31 1.10
CA GLN A 27 3.53 27.08 0.22
C GLN A 27 2.17 26.40 -0.01
N LEU A 28 2.08 25.09 0.22
CA LEU A 28 0.87 24.28 0.08
C LEU A 28 0.44 23.67 1.44
N GLY A 29 0.88 24.26 2.56
CA GLY A 29 0.40 23.91 3.89
C GLY A 29 1.14 22.78 4.61
N SER A 30 2.23 22.23 4.06
CA SER A 30 3.03 21.17 4.70
C SER A 30 2.21 19.96 5.17
N GLY A 31 1.25 19.52 4.36
CA GLY A 31 0.38 18.38 4.65
C GLY A 31 -0.70 18.67 5.71
N LYS A 32 -0.91 19.93 6.09
CA LYS A 32 -1.92 20.35 7.07
C LYS A 32 -3.08 21.05 6.37
N ILE A 33 -4.29 20.53 6.58
CA ILE A 33 -5.52 21.03 5.95
C ILE A 33 -5.78 22.50 6.29
N GLU A 34 -5.55 22.87 7.55
CA GLU A 34 -5.74 24.23 8.05
C GLU A 34 -4.84 25.27 7.37
N ASN A 35 -3.74 24.83 6.75
CA ASN A 35 -2.79 25.68 6.03
C ASN A 35 -2.85 25.48 4.50
N SER A 36 -3.86 24.76 4.01
CA SER A 36 -4.08 24.57 2.57
C SER A 36 -4.29 25.90 1.85
N MET A 37 -3.95 25.94 0.57
CA MET A 37 -4.13 27.13 -0.25
C MET A 37 -5.45 27.04 -1.00
N GLU A 38 -6.32 28.04 -0.80
CA GLU A 38 -7.54 28.19 -1.59
C GLU A 38 -7.20 28.63 -3.03
N MET A 39 -7.82 27.98 -4.01
CA MET A 39 -7.70 28.33 -5.42
C MET A 39 -8.68 29.44 -5.78
N LYS A 40 -8.35 30.26 -6.79
CA LYS A 40 -9.22 31.32 -7.29
C LYS A 40 -9.94 30.87 -8.55
N TYR A 41 -11.26 31.05 -8.58
CA TYR A 41 -12.06 30.78 -9.77
C TYR A 41 -11.98 31.95 -10.78
N PHE A 42 -11.67 31.64 -12.03
CA PHE A 42 -11.60 32.59 -13.14
C PHE A 42 -11.93 31.89 -14.47
N GLU A 43 -12.93 32.41 -15.20
CA GLU A 43 -13.33 31.93 -16.53
C GLU A 43 -13.53 30.40 -16.63
N GLY A 44 -14.27 29.81 -15.69
CA GLY A 44 -14.55 28.35 -15.71
C GLY A 44 -13.44 27.49 -15.11
N LYS A 45 -12.37 28.09 -14.58
CA LYS A 45 -11.18 27.35 -14.13
C LYS A 45 -10.74 27.81 -12.75
N TRP A 46 -10.25 26.88 -11.95
CA TRP A 46 -9.63 27.18 -10.66
C TRP A 46 -8.13 27.30 -10.83
N LYS A 47 -7.56 28.39 -10.32
CA LYS A 47 -6.14 28.71 -10.49
C LYS A 47 -5.47 29.04 -9.16
N ALA A 48 -4.24 28.59 -9.01
CA ALA A 48 -3.36 28.97 -7.90
C ALA A 48 -1.93 29.15 -8.42
N GLN A 49 -1.12 29.94 -7.73
CA GLN A 49 0.27 30.15 -8.09
C GLN A 49 1.13 30.23 -6.84
N ILE A 50 2.28 29.57 -6.89
CA ILE A 50 3.30 29.63 -5.84
C ILE A 50 4.66 29.97 -6.42
N GLU A 51 5.53 30.48 -5.55
CA GLU A 51 6.95 30.68 -5.84
C GLU A 51 7.80 29.82 -4.90
N LEU A 52 8.73 29.06 -5.48
CA LEU A 52 9.73 28.32 -4.75
C LEU A 52 11.06 29.07 -4.75
N LYS A 53 11.71 29.11 -3.59
CA LYS A 53 13.06 29.68 -3.44
C LYS A 53 14.13 28.76 -4.04
N LYS A 54 13.86 27.46 -4.06
CA LYS A 54 14.74 26.40 -4.58
C LYS A 54 13.87 25.40 -5.34
N LYS A 55 14.38 24.88 -6.47
CA LYS A 55 13.75 23.74 -7.17
C LYS A 55 13.81 22.52 -6.25
N GLU A 56 12.65 22.00 -5.88
CA GLU A 56 12.50 20.81 -5.06
C GLU A 56 11.28 20.01 -5.53
N SER A 57 11.35 18.69 -5.39
CA SER A 57 10.21 17.82 -5.64
C SER A 57 9.25 17.86 -4.45
N PHE A 58 7.96 17.78 -4.72
CA PHE A 58 6.93 17.72 -3.68
C PHE A 58 5.75 16.90 -4.16
N THR A 59 4.82 16.62 -3.24
CA THR A 59 3.54 16.02 -3.61
C THR A 59 2.39 16.94 -3.25
N TYR A 60 1.29 16.84 -4.01
CA TYR A 60 0.12 17.66 -3.79
C TYR A 60 -1.18 16.95 -4.21
N SER A 61 -2.31 17.43 -3.70
CA SER A 61 -3.65 16.96 -4.05
C SER A 61 -4.67 18.08 -3.88
N TYR A 62 -5.87 17.86 -4.41
CA TYR A 62 -7.00 18.79 -4.30
C TYR A 62 -8.08 18.25 -3.37
N PHE A 63 -8.82 19.17 -2.75
CA PHE A 63 -10.05 18.85 -2.05
C PHE A 63 -11.05 20.01 -2.16
N LEU A 64 -12.33 19.69 -2.08
CA LEU A 64 -13.41 20.67 -1.94
C LEU A 64 -13.59 20.98 -0.47
N LYS A 65 -13.83 22.26 -0.18
CA LYS A 65 -14.24 22.74 1.13
C LYS A 65 -15.54 23.53 0.97
N ASP A 66 -16.57 23.15 1.71
CA ASP A 66 -17.84 23.89 1.74
C ASP A 66 -17.86 24.97 2.82
N GLU A 67 -18.94 25.74 2.86
CA GLU A 67 -19.17 26.81 3.84
C GLU A 67 -19.27 26.30 5.30
N TYR A 68 -19.56 25.02 5.50
CA TYR A 68 -19.63 24.36 6.81
C TYR A 68 -18.29 23.68 7.19
N SER A 69 -17.23 23.93 6.42
CA SER A 69 -15.91 23.30 6.57
C SER A 69 -15.91 21.78 6.40
N GLN A 70 -16.91 21.19 5.74
CA GLN A 70 -16.81 19.81 5.28
C GLN A 70 -15.80 19.73 4.15
N ILE A 71 -15.09 18.60 4.11
CA ILE A 71 -14.01 18.37 3.16
C ILE A 71 -14.32 17.14 2.34
N VAL A 72 -14.23 17.29 1.01
CA VAL A 72 -14.32 16.18 0.07
C VAL A 72 -13.02 16.12 -0.72
N PRO A 73 -12.11 15.18 -0.40
CA PRO A 73 -10.89 15.01 -1.18
C PRO A 73 -11.21 14.47 -2.57
N GLU A 74 -10.34 14.74 -3.54
CA GLU A 74 -10.34 13.99 -4.78
C GLU A 74 -9.90 12.52 -4.54
N ALA A 75 -10.16 11.66 -5.50
CA ALA A 75 -9.72 10.28 -5.46
C ALA A 75 -8.24 10.10 -5.85
N GLY A 76 -7.68 8.98 -5.41
CA GLY A 76 -6.35 8.51 -5.78
C GLY A 76 -5.19 9.14 -4.99
N SER A 77 -3.99 8.71 -5.33
CA SER A 77 -2.75 9.04 -4.65
C SER A 77 -2.37 10.50 -4.89
N VAL A 78 -1.60 11.09 -3.98
CA VAL A 78 -1.04 12.44 -4.16
C VAL A 78 -0.23 12.52 -5.47
N ARG A 79 -0.35 13.63 -6.20
CA ARG A 79 0.40 13.88 -7.44
C ARG A 79 1.84 14.24 -7.09
N PRO A 80 2.84 13.62 -7.73
CA PRO A 80 4.22 14.08 -7.63
C PRO A 80 4.44 15.29 -8.55
N PHE A 81 5.14 16.30 -8.04
CA PHE A 81 5.81 17.30 -8.86
C PHE A 81 7.31 17.05 -8.79
N ILE A 82 7.94 16.84 -9.95
CA ILE A 82 9.38 16.67 -10.10
C ILE A 82 9.86 17.78 -11.03
N PRO A 83 10.61 18.78 -10.55
CA PRO A 83 11.06 19.88 -11.39
C PRO A 83 12.13 19.41 -12.39
N GLY A 84 11.95 19.77 -13.66
CA GLY A 84 12.98 19.69 -14.69
C GLY A 84 13.93 20.89 -14.70
N SER A 85 14.52 21.18 -15.87
CA SER A 85 15.45 22.30 -16.09
C SER A 85 14.76 23.66 -16.28
N PHE A 86 13.45 23.75 -16.12
CA PHE A 86 12.65 24.97 -16.40
C PHE A 86 12.50 25.87 -15.18
N ASP A 87 12.24 27.16 -15.41
CA ASP A 87 12.08 28.15 -14.34
C ASP A 87 10.61 28.43 -14.00
N SER A 88 9.70 28.09 -14.91
CA SER A 88 8.26 28.16 -14.68
C SER A 88 7.56 26.86 -15.09
N TYR A 89 6.51 26.51 -14.39
CA TYR A 89 5.73 25.30 -14.65
C TYR A 89 4.24 25.63 -14.63
N TYR A 90 3.52 25.17 -15.65
CA TYR A 90 2.07 25.28 -15.73
C TYR A 90 1.47 23.88 -15.66
N LEU A 91 0.80 23.57 -14.56
CA LEU A 91 0.22 22.27 -14.27
C LEU A 91 -1.27 22.35 -14.58
N PHE A 92 -1.70 21.60 -15.60
CA PHE A 92 -3.08 21.47 -16.03
C PHE A 92 -3.61 20.13 -15.52
N ASP A 93 -4.36 20.21 -14.43
CA ASP A 93 -4.86 19.05 -13.72
C ASP A 93 -6.34 18.85 -13.99
N ASN A 94 -6.77 17.60 -13.85
CA ASN A 94 -8.18 17.24 -13.83
C ASN A 94 -8.57 16.74 -12.45
N TRP A 95 -9.79 17.09 -12.03
CA TRP A 95 -10.38 16.52 -10.82
C TRP A 95 -10.55 15.02 -10.97
N ARG A 96 -10.15 14.26 -9.94
CA ARG A 96 -10.26 12.80 -9.93
C ARG A 96 -11.48 12.39 -9.10
N PRO A 97 -12.58 11.94 -9.73
CA PRO A 97 -13.74 11.44 -9.00
C PRO A 97 -13.45 10.04 -8.43
N PHE A 98 -14.10 9.70 -7.32
CA PHE A 98 -14.18 8.30 -6.89
C PHE A 98 -15.00 7.51 -7.92
N ASN A 99 -14.41 6.46 -8.47
CA ASN A 99 -15.00 5.63 -9.51
C ASN A 99 -14.51 4.18 -9.40
N ASP A 100 -14.95 3.32 -10.32
CA ASP A 100 -14.58 1.91 -10.38
C ASP A 100 -13.06 1.67 -10.54
N GLU A 101 -12.27 2.67 -10.94
CA GLU A 101 -10.81 2.56 -11.03
C GLU A 101 -10.09 2.82 -9.69
N THR A 102 -10.74 3.54 -8.77
CA THR A 102 -10.10 4.04 -7.55
C THR A 102 -9.49 2.92 -6.67
N PRO A 103 -10.13 1.74 -6.48
CA PRO A 103 -9.54 0.66 -5.68
C PRO A 103 -8.20 0.15 -6.22
N PHE A 104 -7.96 0.25 -7.53
CA PHE A 104 -6.75 -0.23 -8.19
C PHE A 104 -5.53 0.66 -7.93
N ASP A 105 -5.74 1.87 -7.41
CA ASP A 105 -4.67 2.73 -6.93
C ASP A 105 -4.15 2.34 -5.52
N SER A 106 -4.71 1.30 -4.90
CA SER A 106 -4.17 0.81 -3.63
C SER A 106 -2.86 0.04 -3.82
N ASP A 107 -2.04 -0.01 -2.76
CA ASP A 107 -0.80 -0.78 -2.76
C ASP A 107 -1.02 -2.28 -3.03
N ALA A 108 -2.17 -2.82 -2.64
CA ALA A 108 -2.54 -4.20 -2.96
C ALA A 108 -2.53 -4.46 -4.47
N PHE A 109 -3.00 -3.52 -5.28
CA PHE A 109 -2.96 -3.65 -6.74
C PHE A 109 -1.62 -3.20 -7.29
N LYS A 110 -1.19 -1.96 -7.01
CA LYS A 110 0.03 -1.38 -7.60
C LYS A 110 1.32 -2.14 -7.27
N LYS A 111 1.44 -2.65 -6.03
CA LYS A 111 2.69 -3.25 -5.53
C LYS A 111 2.62 -4.78 -5.43
N ILE A 112 1.43 -5.39 -5.47
CA ILE A 112 1.28 -6.84 -5.25
C ILE A 112 0.66 -7.52 -6.47
N LEU A 113 -0.58 -7.18 -6.84
CA LEU A 113 -1.35 -7.92 -7.86
C LEU A 113 -1.04 -7.54 -9.30
N CYS A 114 -0.72 -6.27 -9.57
CA CYS A 114 -0.46 -5.71 -10.91
C CYS A 114 0.94 -5.07 -10.94
N ARG A 115 1.96 -5.82 -10.51
CA ARG A 115 3.33 -5.32 -10.44
C ARG A 115 3.84 -4.94 -11.82
N THR A 116 4.09 -3.67 -12.03
CA THR A 116 4.73 -3.17 -13.23
C THR A 116 6.12 -2.61 -12.90
N LYS A 117 7.13 -2.96 -13.71
CA LYS A 117 8.48 -2.39 -13.56
C LYS A 117 8.46 -0.91 -13.97
N SER A 118 8.84 -0.03 -13.05
CA SER A 118 9.03 1.40 -13.33
C SER A 118 10.37 1.66 -14.02
N ILE A 119 10.48 2.81 -14.70
CA ILE A 119 11.75 3.32 -15.22
C ILE A 119 12.50 4.05 -14.08
N GLU A 120 13.82 3.90 -13.99
CA GLU A 120 14.65 4.49 -12.93
C GLU A 120 14.92 5.99 -13.12
N SER A 121 14.94 6.49 -14.35
CA SER A 121 15.16 7.91 -14.67
C SER A 121 13.97 8.56 -15.36
N PHE A 122 13.55 9.72 -14.85
CA PHE A 122 12.43 10.50 -15.36
C PHE A 122 12.92 11.89 -15.77
N GLU A 123 13.04 12.11 -17.07
CA GLU A 123 13.31 13.42 -17.68
C GLU A 123 12.22 13.74 -18.71
N TYR A 124 11.93 15.03 -18.86
CA TYR A 124 10.90 15.52 -19.77
C TYR A 124 11.27 16.90 -20.33
N ASP A 125 10.69 17.20 -21.49
CA ASP A 125 10.87 18.39 -22.29
C ASP A 125 9.81 19.47 -21.93
N GLU A 126 9.47 20.32 -22.89
CA GLU A 126 8.61 21.48 -22.71
C GLU A 126 7.13 21.12 -22.50
N ILE A 127 6.68 19.96 -22.99
CA ILE A 127 5.31 19.48 -22.82
C ILE A 127 5.34 18.06 -22.29
N LEU A 128 4.88 17.86 -21.06
CA LEU A 128 4.71 16.57 -20.41
C LEU A 128 3.22 16.24 -20.33
N ILE A 129 2.80 15.14 -20.97
CA ILE A 129 1.45 14.60 -20.85
C ILE A 129 1.52 13.34 -20.00
N THR A 130 0.86 13.34 -18.85
CA THR A 130 0.74 12.18 -17.98
C THR A 130 -0.68 11.61 -18.01
N CYS A 131 -0.81 10.32 -17.74
CA CYS A 131 -2.06 9.61 -17.69
C CYS A 131 -2.03 8.52 -16.61
N THR A 132 -2.97 8.57 -15.66
CA THR A 132 -3.15 7.50 -14.69
C THR A 132 -4.10 6.43 -15.23
N ALA A 133 -3.69 5.16 -15.14
CA ALA A 133 -4.45 3.97 -15.50
C ALA A 133 -3.99 2.79 -14.61
N PHE A 134 -4.74 2.49 -13.55
CA PHE A 134 -4.26 1.63 -12.45
C PHE A 134 -4.61 0.13 -12.59
N ASN A 135 -5.31 -0.25 -13.64
CA ASN A 135 -5.89 -1.59 -13.80
C ASN A 135 -5.59 -2.20 -15.17
N LEU A 136 -4.31 -2.17 -15.54
CA LEU A 136 -3.82 -2.66 -16.81
C LEU A 136 -3.04 -3.96 -16.59
N SER A 137 -3.17 -4.90 -17.52
CA SER A 137 -2.34 -6.11 -17.53
C SER A 137 -0.87 -5.76 -17.83
N GLU A 138 0.07 -6.67 -17.57
CA GLU A 138 1.49 -6.43 -17.91
C GLU A 138 1.74 -6.21 -19.41
N ASN A 139 0.84 -6.69 -20.28
CA ASN A 139 0.92 -6.56 -21.74
C ASN A 139 0.07 -5.40 -22.28
N ASP A 140 -0.70 -4.75 -21.41
CA ASP A 140 -1.55 -3.63 -21.79
C ASP A 140 -0.69 -2.36 -21.86
N VAL A 141 -0.88 -1.57 -22.92
CA VAL A 141 -0.09 -0.35 -23.12
C VAL A 141 -0.99 0.84 -23.41
N VAL A 142 -0.71 1.96 -22.75
CA VAL A 142 -1.37 3.23 -23.03
C VAL A 142 -0.67 3.92 -24.20
N LEU A 143 -1.43 4.34 -25.20
CA LEU A 143 -0.98 5.10 -26.35
C LEU A 143 -1.68 6.48 -26.38
N ILE A 144 -1.12 7.41 -27.14
CA ILE A 144 -1.76 8.68 -27.49
C ILE A 144 -1.92 8.79 -29.01
N SER A 145 -3.09 9.25 -29.47
CA SER A 145 -3.29 9.67 -30.85
C SER A 145 -4.08 10.97 -30.92
N GLY A 146 -3.91 11.74 -31.99
CA GLY A 146 -4.43 13.09 -32.09
C GLY A 146 -4.46 13.63 -33.50
N ASN A 147 -4.85 14.90 -33.63
CA ASN A 147 -5.19 15.53 -34.91
C ASN A 147 -4.00 15.93 -35.78
N ASN A 148 -2.76 15.79 -35.29
CA ASN A 148 -1.56 16.20 -36.01
C ASN A 148 -0.68 15.00 -36.39
N SER A 149 0.28 15.26 -37.28
CA SER A 149 1.14 14.22 -37.85
C SER A 149 2.00 13.50 -36.81
N LYS A 150 2.47 14.23 -35.78
CA LYS A 150 3.24 13.69 -34.66
C LYS A 150 2.40 12.72 -33.83
N LEU A 151 1.13 13.04 -33.58
CA LEU A 151 0.16 12.22 -32.85
C LEU A 151 -0.55 11.19 -33.75
N GLY A 152 -0.10 10.99 -34.98
CA GLY A 152 -0.58 9.92 -35.84
C GLY A 152 -1.87 10.20 -36.61
N ASN A 153 -2.40 11.44 -36.62
CA ASN A 153 -3.62 11.83 -37.37
C ASN A 153 -4.83 10.91 -37.11
N TRP A 154 -5.16 10.68 -35.84
CA TRP A 154 -6.28 9.84 -35.40
C TRP A 154 -6.24 8.39 -35.92
N ASN A 155 -5.04 7.86 -36.19
CA ASN A 155 -4.85 6.48 -36.61
C ASN A 155 -4.16 5.69 -35.49
N GLU A 156 -4.85 4.69 -34.92
CA GLU A 156 -4.36 3.88 -33.82
C GLU A 156 -3.06 3.12 -34.13
N LYS A 157 -2.81 2.77 -35.39
CA LYS A 157 -1.56 2.12 -35.83
C LYS A 157 -0.37 3.08 -35.87
N ARG A 158 -0.65 4.39 -35.82
CA ARG A 158 0.35 5.47 -35.75
C ARG A 158 0.35 6.17 -34.38
N ALA A 159 -0.42 5.67 -33.42
CA ALA A 159 -0.46 6.19 -32.07
C ALA A 159 0.90 6.00 -31.39
N LEU A 160 1.29 6.95 -30.55
CA LEU A 160 2.56 6.92 -29.85
C LEU A 160 2.42 6.15 -28.54
N GLU A 161 3.32 5.22 -28.30
CA GLU A 161 3.36 4.42 -27.08
C GLU A 161 3.86 5.23 -25.89
N MET A 162 3.05 5.30 -24.81
CA MET A 162 3.44 5.99 -23.59
C MET A 162 4.39 5.15 -22.75
N LYS A 163 5.29 5.82 -22.03
CA LYS A 163 6.24 5.20 -21.13
C LYS A 163 5.65 5.08 -19.74
N LEU A 164 5.96 4.00 -19.03
CA LEU A 164 5.53 3.82 -17.65
C LEU A 164 6.52 4.48 -16.68
N GLN A 165 6.08 5.53 -15.99
CA GLN A 165 6.89 6.22 -14.98
C GLN A 165 6.91 5.45 -13.65
N SER A 166 5.74 5.00 -13.21
CA SER A 166 5.52 4.27 -11.96
C SER A 166 4.25 3.42 -12.11
N PRO A 167 3.94 2.49 -11.18
CA PRO A 167 2.74 1.66 -11.28
C PRO A 167 1.46 2.47 -11.54
N GLY A 168 0.89 2.26 -12.72
CA GLY A 168 -0.32 2.93 -13.20
C GLY A 168 -0.15 4.38 -13.66
N VAL A 169 1.07 4.92 -13.75
CA VAL A 169 1.33 6.29 -14.24
C VAL A 169 2.14 6.24 -15.52
N TRP A 170 1.51 6.68 -16.61
CA TRP A 170 2.07 6.71 -17.96
C TRP A 170 2.41 8.13 -18.36
N TYR A 171 3.42 8.32 -19.20
CA TYR A 171 3.79 9.64 -19.70
C TYR A 171 4.35 9.63 -21.12
N LEU A 172 4.20 10.76 -21.79
CA LEU A 172 4.99 11.15 -22.95
C LEU A 172 5.41 12.61 -22.84
N THR A 173 6.53 12.91 -23.48
CA THR A 173 7.12 14.23 -23.52
C THR A 173 7.30 14.69 -24.96
N PHE A 174 7.15 15.98 -25.19
CA PHE A 174 7.26 16.62 -26.49
C PHE A 174 7.96 17.98 -26.37
N LYS A 175 8.66 18.36 -27.43
CA LYS A 175 9.07 19.75 -27.65
C LYS A 175 7.92 20.55 -28.23
N ARG A 176 7.99 21.87 -28.04
CA ARG A 176 6.91 22.80 -28.40
C ARG A 176 6.69 22.93 -29.91
N GLU A 177 7.69 22.64 -30.73
CA GLU A 177 7.57 22.57 -32.20
C GLU A 177 6.81 21.33 -32.69
N GLU A 178 6.68 20.29 -31.86
CA GLU A 178 6.08 19.03 -32.28
C GLU A 178 4.55 19.03 -32.17
N LEU A 179 4.00 19.84 -31.27
CA LEU A 179 2.57 19.93 -31.01
C LEU A 179 2.16 21.40 -30.99
N ALA A 180 1.27 21.80 -31.90
CA ALA A 180 0.73 23.16 -31.93
C ALA A 180 -0.21 23.43 -30.74
N PRO A 181 -0.46 24.71 -30.36
CA PRO A 181 -1.47 25.03 -29.35
C PRO A 181 -2.84 24.54 -29.80
N ASN A 182 -3.68 24.13 -28.84
CA ASN A 182 -5.00 23.51 -29.11
C ASN A 182 -4.92 22.23 -29.97
N SER A 183 -3.77 21.55 -30.04
CA SER A 183 -3.72 20.20 -30.62
C SER A 183 -4.64 19.27 -29.82
N GLU A 184 -5.45 18.51 -30.55
CA GLU A 184 -6.39 17.57 -29.97
C GLU A 184 -5.75 16.18 -29.87
N TYR A 185 -6.06 15.47 -28.79
CA TYR A 185 -5.61 14.11 -28.57
C TYR A 185 -6.61 13.28 -27.75
N LYS A 186 -6.42 11.96 -27.79
CA LYS A 186 -7.07 10.97 -26.94
C LYS A 186 -6.07 9.89 -26.54
N PHE A 187 -6.32 9.31 -25.37
CA PHE A 187 -5.67 8.07 -24.96
C PHE A 187 -6.31 6.85 -25.61
N ILE A 188 -5.48 5.86 -25.92
CA ILE A 188 -5.88 4.56 -26.46
C ILE A 188 -5.26 3.49 -25.59
N LEU A 189 -6.03 2.47 -25.21
CA LEU A 189 -5.51 1.27 -24.60
C LEU A 189 -5.29 0.20 -25.69
N ARG A 190 -4.04 -0.24 -25.87
CA ARG A 190 -3.71 -1.39 -26.71
C ARG A 190 -3.64 -2.65 -25.84
N LYS A 191 -4.41 -3.67 -26.19
CA LYS A 191 -4.36 -5.01 -25.57
C LYS A 191 -3.83 -6.03 -26.56
N GLY A 192 -2.70 -6.67 -26.24
CA GLY A 192 -2.01 -7.54 -27.19
C GLY A 192 -1.60 -6.79 -28.47
N ASP A 193 -1.49 -7.49 -29.59
CA ASP A 193 -0.86 -6.91 -30.78
C ASP A 193 -1.78 -6.00 -31.61
N ASN A 194 -3.10 -6.24 -31.62
CA ASN A 194 -4.01 -5.61 -32.61
C ASN A 194 -5.38 -5.20 -32.06
N TYR A 195 -5.56 -5.08 -30.74
CA TYR A 195 -6.82 -4.62 -30.15
C TYR A 195 -6.66 -3.25 -29.50
N TYR A 196 -7.36 -2.24 -30.02
CA TYR A 196 -7.26 -0.86 -29.61
C TYR A 196 -8.60 -0.36 -29.06
N ILE A 197 -8.58 0.24 -27.87
CA ILE A 197 -9.75 0.80 -27.21
C ILE A 197 -9.52 2.29 -27.00
N TRP A 198 -10.29 3.13 -27.68
CA TRP A 198 -10.24 4.57 -27.50
C TRP A 198 -10.94 4.98 -26.21
N GLU A 199 -10.37 5.97 -25.51
CA GLU A 199 -11.06 6.53 -24.36
C GLU A 199 -12.40 7.20 -24.71
N ASN A 200 -13.32 7.15 -23.75
CA ASN A 200 -14.64 7.74 -23.84
C ASN A 200 -14.59 9.27 -23.73
N GLY A 201 -15.68 9.93 -24.12
CA GLY A 201 -15.83 11.38 -24.02
C GLY A 201 -15.25 12.16 -25.20
N ILE A 202 -15.14 13.46 -25.04
CA ILE A 202 -14.65 14.40 -26.06
C ILE A 202 -13.12 14.35 -26.20
N ASN A 203 -12.60 14.93 -27.27
CA ASN A 203 -11.15 15.10 -27.46
C ASN A 203 -10.55 15.98 -26.36
N ARG A 204 -9.37 15.61 -25.88
CA ARG A 204 -8.56 16.45 -24.99
C ARG A 204 -7.82 17.48 -25.82
N ASN A 205 -7.54 18.63 -25.23
CA ASN A 205 -6.87 19.73 -25.91
C ASN A 205 -5.61 20.14 -25.15
N LEU A 206 -4.53 20.42 -25.88
CA LEU A 206 -3.44 21.21 -25.30
C LEU A 206 -3.93 22.63 -25.01
N PRO A 207 -3.46 23.26 -23.92
CA PRO A 207 -3.78 24.65 -23.65
C PRO A 207 -3.27 25.55 -24.78
N ASP A 208 -3.92 26.68 -24.99
CA ASP A 208 -3.37 27.74 -25.86
C ASP A 208 -2.22 28.45 -25.16
N TYR A 209 -1.04 27.84 -25.25
CA TYR A 209 0.15 28.34 -24.58
C TYR A 209 0.78 29.57 -25.26
N LYS A 210 0.25 30.05 -26.39
CA LYS A 210 0.71 31.33 -26.98
C LYS A 210 0.37 32.53 -26.10
N LEU A 211 -0.59 32.37 -25.21
CA LEU A 211 -1.03 33.41 -24.27
C LEU A 211 -0.15 33.48 -23.01
N LEU A 212 0.82 32.56 -22.85
CA LEU A 212 1.70 32.51 -21.69
C LEU A 212 2.93 33.40 -21.90
N SER A 213 3.25 34.21 -20.90
CA SER A 213 4.31 35.23 -20.97
C SER A 213 5.69 34.74 -20.52
N ALA A 214 5.79 33.54 -19.93
CA ALA A 214 7.06 33.01 -19.45
C ALA A 214 7.98 32.62 -20.62
N GLN A 215 9.30 32.79 -20.46
CA GLN A 215 10.27 32.45 -21.52
C GLN A 215 10.78 31.01 -21.40
N ASN A 216 11.09 30.54 -20.19
CA ASN A 216 11.61 29.19 -19.93
C ASN A 216 10.63 28.40 -19.05
N TYR A 217 9.73 27.63 -19.69
CA TYR A 217 8.66 26.96 -18.97
C TYR A 217 8.25 25.63 -19.56
N SER A 218 7.73 24.75 -18.69
CA SER A 218 7.13 23.48 -19.08
C SER A 218 5.62 23.47 -18.81
N LEU A 219 4.88 22.82 -19.70
CA LEU A 219 3.47 22.47 -19.56
C LEU A 219 3.39 21.03 -19.05
N ILE A 220 2.71 20.82 -17.92
CA ILE A 220 2.48 19.48 -17.36
C ILE A 220 0.97 19.24 -17.37
N LEU A 221 0.51 18.27 -18.14
CA LEU A 221 -0.90 17.92 -18.26
C LEU A 221 -1.14 16.60 -17.53
N ASN A 222 -1.78 16.67 -16.35
CA ASN A 222 -2.10 15.49 -15.56
C ASN A 222 -3.51 14.99 -15.85
N ASN A 223 -3.58 13.77 -16.41
CA ASN A 223 -4.83 13.15 -16.83
C ASN A 223 -5.06 11.82 -16.13
N SER A 224 -6.31 11.38 -16.16
CA SER A 224 -6.72 10.00 -15.92
C SER A 224 -7.40 9.49 -17.18
N ILE A 225 -7.13 8.23 -17.55
CA ILE A 225 -7.71 7.63 -18.74
C ILE A 225 -9.23 7.51 -18.57
N ASN A 226 -10.00 7.89 -19.59
CA ASN A 226 -11.46 7.76 -19.51
C ASN A 226 -11.92 6.41 -20.08
N LEU A 227 -11.57 5.32 -19.43
CA LEU A 227 -11.95 3.97 -19.82
C LEU A 227 -12.62 3.23 -18.67
N SER A 228 -13.47 2.26 -19.01
CA SER A 228 -13.97 1.31 -18.02
C SER A 228 -12.84 0.38 -17.61
N SER A 229 -12.52 0.40 -16.32
CA SER A 229 -11.54 -0.51 -15.72
C SER A 229 -12.00 -1.97 -15.80
N PRO A 230 -11.21 -2.89 -16.41
CA PRO A 230 -11.56 -4.30 -16.47
C PRO A 230 -11.45 -4.93 -15.08
N LYS A 231 -12.52 -5.44 -14.47
CA LYS A 231 -12.46 -5.99 -13.10
C LYS A 231 -11.71 -7.35 -13.10
N PRO A 232 -10.44 -7.44 -12.63
CA PRO A 232 -9.73 -8.70 -12.60
C PRO A 232 -10.41 -9.64 -11.60
N ARG A 233 -10.39 -10.94 -11.91
CA ARG A 233 -10.88 -11.98 -11.01
C ARG A 233 -9.69 -12.71 -10.43
N PHE A 234 -9.61 -12.77 -9.11
CA PHE A 234 -8.61 -13.54 -8.39
C PHE A 234 -9.27 -14.71 -7.67
N ALA A 235 -8.56 -15.83 -7.61
CA ALA A 235 -8.91 -16.95 -6.76
C ALA A 235 -7.90 -17.02 -5.60
N GLY A 236 -8.36 -17.55 -4.47
CA GLY A 236 -7.55 -17.70 -3.27
C GLY A 236 -8.15 -18.72 -2.33
N THR A 237 -7.37 -19.11 -1.33
CA THR A 237 -7.81 -20.03 -0.28
C THR A 237 -7.85 -19.30 1.06
N ALA A 238 -8.92 -19.55 1.82
CA ALA A 238 -9.03 -19.15 3.22
C ALA A 238 -8.76 -20.37 4.11
N ILE A 239 -7.77 -20.28 5.01
CA ILE A 239 -7.41 -21.36 5.92
C ILE A 239 -7.27 -20.89 7.37
N PRO A 240 -7.57 -21.76 8.35
CA PRO A 240 -6.99 -21.63 9.68
C PRO A 240 -5.54 -22.11 9.67
N VAL A 241 -4.60 -21.30 10.17
CA VAL A 241 -3.18 -21.71 10.22
C VAL A 241 -3.02 -23.00 11.01
N PHE A 242 -3.75 -23.16 12.11
CA PHE A 242 -3.71 -24.37 12.93
C PHE A 242 -4.04 -25.66 12.16
N SER A 243 -4.82 -25.57 11.07
CA SER A 243 -5.25 -26.73 10.28
C SER A 243 -4.21 -27.23 9.27
N LEU A 244 -3.14 -26.49 9.03
CA LEU A 244 -2.07 -26.93 8.15
C LEU A 244 -1.37 -28.16 8.74
N ARG A 245 -1.00 -29.09 7.86
CA ARG A 245 -0.18 -30.26 8.19
C ARG A 245 1.08 -30.22 7.35
N SER A 246 2.25 -30.27 7.98
CA SER A 246 3.53 -30.43 7.31
C SER A 246 4.41 -31.45 8.03
N THR A 247 5.42 -31.96 7.35
CA THR A 247 6.41 -32.87 7.95
C THR A 247 7.30 -32.19 8.99
N ASN A 248 7.24 -30.86 9.09
CA ASN A 248 8.05 -30.05 10.00
C ASN A 248 7.25 -29.48 11.17
N SER A 249 5.92 -29.57 11.15
CA SER A 249 5.04 -29.08 12.21
C SER A 249 5.06 -29.99 13.45
N CYS A 250 4.69 -29.42 14.59
CA CYS A 250 4.60 -30.11 15.87
C CYS A 250 3.13 -30.27 16.32
N GLY A 251 2.35 -31.06 15.59
CA GLY A 251 0.96 -31.43 15.92
C GLY A 251 -0.12 -30.41 15.56
N ILE A 252 0.29 -29.25 15.05
CA ILE A 252 -0.58 -28.14 14.63
C ILE A 252 0.15 -27.38 13.51
N GLY A 253 -0.59 -26.76 12.59
CA GLY A 253 0.01 -25.89 11.59
C GLY A 253 0.68 -24.66 12.20
N GLU A 254 1.82 -24.26 11.66
CA GLU A 254 2.73 -23.23 12.19
C GLU A 254 2.99 -22.10 11.18
N PHE A 255 3.59 -20.99 11.64
CA PHE A 255 3.89 -19.86 10.74
C PHE A 255 4.76 -20.23 9.55
N LEU A 256 5.71 -21.15 9.73
CA LEU A 256 6.58 -21.57 8.63
C LEU A 256 5.89 -22.50 7.63
N ASP A 257 4.75 -23.10 7.98
CA ASP A 257 3.95 -23.90 7.05
C ASP A 257 3.24 -23.01 6.01
N LEU A 258 3.12 -21.71 6.27
CA LEU A 258 2.56 -20.74 5.32
C LEU A 258 3.44 -20.54 4.10
N ILE A 259 4.76 -20.76 4.21
CA ILE A 259 5.71 -20.60 3.09
C ILE A 259 5.44 -21.65 2.00
N PRO A 260 5.54 -22.97 2.27
CA PRO A 260 5.23 -23.98 1.27
C PRO A 260 3.75 -23.95 0.85
N PHE A 261 2.83 -23.51 1.73
CA PHE A 261 1.43 -23.31 1.33
C PHE A 261 1.30 -22.18 0.30
N ALA A 262 2.03 -21.07 0.45
CA ALA A 262 2.05 -19.99 -0.53
C ALA A 262 2.64 -20.46 -1.87
N ASP A 263 3.67 -21.32 -1.85
CA ASP A 263 4.21 -21.94 -3.06
C ASP A 263 3.14 -22.78 -3.78
N PHE A 264 2.41 -23.62 -3.04
CA PHE A 264 1.28 -24.39 -3.57
C PHE A 264 0.16 -23.50 -4.17
N LEU A 265 -0.18 -22.39 -3.51
CA LEU A 265 -1.14 -21.43 -4.05
C LEU A 265 -0.65 -20.81 -5.36
N SER A 266 0.64 -20.47 -5.43
CA SER A 266 1.26 -19.93 -6.65
C SER A 266 1.18 -20.93 -7.81
N GLU A 267 1.57 -22.19 -7.57
CA GLU A 267 1.54 -23.29 -8.54
C GLU A 267 0.12 -23.58 -9.04
N THR A 268 -0.90 -23.41 -8.20
CA THR A 268 -2.31 -23.63 -8.55
C THR A 268 -3.01 -22.39 -9.12
N GLY A 269 -2.28 -21.32 -9.42
CA GLY A 269 -2.84 -20.10 -10.02
C GLY A 269 -3.62 -19.22 -9.05
N GLN A 270 -3.54 -19.48 -7.75
CA GLN A 270 -4.17 -18.67 -6.72
C GLN A 270 -3.30 -17.46 -6.39
N ARG A 271 -3.94 -16.37 -5.96
CA ARG A 271 -3.29 -15.05 -5.76
C ARG A 271 -3.55 -14.45 -4.39
N VAL A 272 -4.40 -15.08 -3.58
CA VAL A 272 -4.77 -14.59 -2.26
C VAL A 272 -4.73 -15.75 -1.26
N LEU A 273 -4.01 -15.55 -0.16
CA LEU A 273 -4.07 -16.39 1.03
C LEU A 273 -4.76 -15.58 2.12
N GLN A 274 -5.95 -16.02 2.53
CA GLN A 274 -6.61 -15.49 3.70
C GLN A 274 -6.36 -16.43 4.88
N ILE A 275 -5.88 -15.89 6.00
CA ILE A 275 -5.72 -16.63 7.24
C ILE A 275 -6.73 -16.16 8.28
N LEU A 276 -7.19 -17.07 9.13
CA LEU A 276 -7.89 -16.71 10.37
C LEU A 276 -6.92 -15.92 11.28
N PRO A 277 -7.44 -15.16 12.27
CA PRO A 277 -6.59 -14.43 13.20
C PRO A 277 -5.56 -15.36 13.87
N VAL A 278 -4.33 -14.87 13.99
CA VAL A 278 -3.17 -15.60 14.56
C VAL A 278 -2.62 -14.97 15.82
N ASN A 279 -3.41 -14.06 16.40
CA ASN A 279 -3.08 -13.34 17.61
C ASN A 279 -3.15 -14.25 18.83
N ASP A 280 -2.40 -13.93 19.89
CA ASP A 280 -2.45 -14.70 21.13
C ASP A 280 -3.85 -14.63 21.77
N THR A 281 -4.38 -15.79 22.10
CA THR A 281 -5.71 -16.02 22.69
C THR A 281 -5.61 -16.68 24.07
N THR A 282 -4.39 -16.85 24.60
CA THR A 282 -4.15 -17.61 25.84
C THR A 282 -4.77 -16.90 27.06
N ILE A 283 -5.83 -17.47 27.62
CA ILE A 283 -6.52 -17.00 28.83
C ILE A 283 -6.51 -18.09 29.90
N ASN A 284 -6.91 -19.31 29.52
CA ASN A 284 -7.14 -20.41 30.45
C ASN A 284 -6.04 -21.48 30.40
N ASN A 285 -5.11 -21.39 29.43
CA ASN A 285 -4.12 -22.43 29.12
C ASN A 285 -4.77 -23.79 28.81
N ASN A 286 -5.91 -23.77 28.12
CA ASN A 286 -6.65 -24.97 27.71
C ASN A 286 -7.26 -24.78 26.31
N TRP A 287 -7.99 -25.79 25.81
CA TRP A 287 -8.60 -25.80 24.48
C TRP A 287 -9.57 -24.64 24.21
N GLU A 288 -10.13 -23.98 25.23
CA GLU A 288 -11.01 -22.82 25.05
C GLU A 288 -10.25 -21.64 24.40
N ASP A 289 -8.93 -21.58 24.61
CA ASP A 289 -8.05 -20.60 23.99
C ASP A 289 -7.86 -20.85 22.48
N SER A 290 -8.32 -21.99 21.94
CA SER A 290 -8.21 -22.29 20.49
C SER A 290 -9.10 -21.40 19.61
N TYR A 291 -10.05 -20.67 20.19
CA TYR A 291 -10.95 -19.78 19.47
C TYR A 291 -10.22 -18.53 18.96
N PRO A 292 -10.00 -18.37 17.63
CA PRO A 292 -9.06 -17.38 17.09
C PRO A 292 -9.53 -15.92 17.26
N TYR A 293 -10.79 -15.69 17.60
CA TYR A 293 -11.32 -14.33 17.82
C TYR A 293 -11.26 -13.88 19.28
N GLY A 294 -10.76 -14.73 20.20
CA GLY A 294 -10.59 -14.42 21.63
C GLY A 294 -9.28 -13.72 21.97
N ALA A 295 -8.73 -12.89 21.07
CA ALA A 295 -7.37 -12.39 21.21
C ALA A 295 -7.19 -11.51 22.47
N VAL A 296 -6.16 -11.81 23.27
CA VAL A 296 -5.75 -10.98 24.42
C VAL A 296 -4.91 -9.77 23.99
N SER A 297 -4.41 -9.77 22.73
CA SER A 297 -3.65 -8.68 22.15
C SER A 297 -3.79 -8.64 20.63
N ILE A 298 -4.09 -7.46 20.07
CA ILE A 298 -4.09 -7.24 18.62
C ILE A 298 -2.68 -7.17 18.01
N PHE A 299 -1.63 -7.14 18.85
CA PHE A 299 -0.23 -7.06 18.41
C PHE A 299 0.52 -8.38 18.57
N ALA A 300 0.25 -9.14 19.64
CA ALA A 300 1.02 -10.34 19.95
C ALA A 300 0.55 -11.52 19.10
N LEU A 301 1.50 -12.22 18.49
CA LEU A 301 1.28 -13.48 17.78
C LEU A 301 1.17 -14.64 18.76
N HIS A 302 0.30 -15.61 18.47
CA HIS A 302 0.10 -16.76 19.34
C HIS A 302 1.36 -17.64 19.39
N PRO A 303 1.91 -17.92 20.60
CA PRO A 303 3.11 -18.76 20.73
C PRO A 303 2.97 -20.17 20.18
N LEU A 304 1.74 -20.69 20.02
CA LEU A 304 1.47 -22.03 19.52
C LEU A 304 1.89 -22.21 18.05
N TYR A 305 1.94 -21.13 17.27
CA TYR A 305 2.34 -21.15 15.86
C TYR A 305 3.86 -21.05 15.64
N ILE A 306 4.66 -21.00 16.71
CA ILE A 306 6.11 -21.01 16.58
C ILE A 306 6.59 -22.36 16.04
N ASN A 307 7.57 -22.31 15.13
CA ASN A 307 8.29 -23.49 14.70
C ASN A 307 9.44 -23.78 15.67
N LEU A 308 9.40 -24.93 16.33
CA LEU A 308 10.35 -25.27 17.39
C LEU A 308 11.75 -25.59 16.86
N LYS A 309 11.88 -26.06 15.62
CA LYS A 309 13.18 -26.35 15.02
C LYS A 309 13.96 -25.06 14.82
N GLU A 310 13.31 -24.04 14.28
CA GLU A 310 13.91 -22.71 14.08
C GLU A 310 14.05 -21.90 15.38
N ALA A 311 13.22 -22.17 16.40
CA ALA A 311 13.36 -21.52 17.71
C ALA A 311 14.72 -21.85 18.37
N GLY A 312 15.24 -23.06 18.13
CA GLY A 312 16.52 -23.53 18.62
C GLY A 312 16.48 -24.99 19.05
N THR A 313 17.63 -25.67 19.09
CA THR A 313 17.74 -27.09 19.47
C THR A 313 18.18 -27.24 20.94
N ILE A 314 17.44 -28.05 21.69
CA ILE A 314 17.81 -28.39 23.07
C ILE A 314 18.94 -29.41 23.08
N LYS A 315 19.98 -29.17 23.87
CA LYS A 315 21.20 -30.00 23.94
C LYS A 315 21.02 -31.29 24.75
N ASP A 316 19.99 -31.36 25.57
CA ASP A 316 19.65 -32.53 26.38
C ASP A 316 19.08 -33.64 25.48
N ASN A 317 19.90 -34.67 25.24
CA ASN A 317 19.57 -35.77 24.33
C ASN A 317 18.40 -36.63 24.84
N GLU A 318 18.29 -36.85 26.16
CA GLU A 318 17.20 -37.65 26.74
C GLU A 318 15.87 -36.92 26.55
N PHE A 319 15.85 -35.61 26.84
CA PHE A 319 14.70 -34.78 26.57
C PHE A 319 14.30 -34.78 25.09
N MET A 320 15.28 -34.68 24.18
CA MET A 320 15.00 -34.67 22.74
C MET A 320 14.46 -36.02 22.24
N GLN A 321 14.93 -37.14 22.78
CA GLN A 321 14.39 -38.47 22.44
C GLN A 321 12.93 -38.60 22.86
N ASP A 322 12.60 -38.23 24.11
CA ASP A 322 11.23 -38.24 24.60
C ASP A 322 10.33 -37.28 23.81
N PHE A 323 10.81 -36.05 23.57
CA PHE A 323 10.08 -35.04 22.81
C PHE A 323 9.78 -35.50 21.38
N ASN A 324 10.76 -36.11 20.70
CA ASN A 324 10.56 -36.60 19.33
C ASN A 324 9.54 -37.75 19.27
N ARG A 325 9.54 -38.66 20.26
CA ARG A 325 8.52 -39.71 20.36
C ARG A 325 7.13 -39.10 20.56
N ASP A 326 7.00 -38.12 21.45
CA ASP A 326 5.73 -37.44 21.71
C ASP A 326 5.21 -36.74 20.44
N ILE A 327 6.07 -36.00 19.72
CA ILE A 327 5.70 -35.33 18.46
C ILE A 327 5.31 -36.31 17.36
N GLN A 328 6.01 -37.45 17.23
CA GLN A 328 5.63 -38.49 16.27
C GLN A 328 4.21 -39.01 16.54
N GLY A 329 3.87 -39.24 17.81
CA GLY A 329 2.52 -39.66 18.21
C GLY A 329 1.47 -38.61 17.87
N ILE A 330 1.73 -37.34 18.20
CA ILE A 330 0.76 -36.25 17.97
C ILE A 330 0.57 -35.94 16.48
N ASN A 331 1.65 -35.96 15.68
CA ASN A 331 1.55 -35.74 14.24
C ASN A 331 0.74 -36.84 13.52
N ALA A 332 0.62 -38.02 14.12
CA ALA A 332 -0.19 -39.11 13.59
C ALA A 332 -1.69 -39.01 13.94
N LEU A 333 -2.09 -38.08 14.82
CA LEU A 333 -3.50 -37.88 15.17
C LEU A 333 -4.27 -37.27 13.99
N GLU A 334 -5.47 -37.79 13.74
CA GLU A 334 -6.39 -37.30 12.68
C GLU A 334 -6.85 -35.86 12.96
N GLU A 335 -7.17 -35.57 14.22
CA GLU A 335 -7.57 -34.25 14.71
C GLU A 335 -6.46 -33.60 15.54
N ILE A 336 -6.55 -32.28 15.70
CA ILE A 336 -5.60 -31.53 16.52
C ILE A 336 -5.97 -31.69 17.99
N ASP A 337 -5.06 -32.26 18.78
CA ASP A 337 -5.14 -32.21 20.24
C ASP A 337 -4.47 -30.93 20.74
N TYR A 338 -5.27 -29.87 20.85
CA TYR A 338 -4.78 -28.52 21.20
C TYR A 338 -4.04 -28.49 22.55
N ASP A 339 -4.60 -29.16 23.58
CA ASP A 339 -4.05 -29.16 24.93
C ASP A 339 -2.71 -29.89 24.97
N LEU A 340 -2.62 -31.05 24.30
CA LEU A 340 -1.40 -31.83 24.24
C LEU A 340 -0.30 -31.08 23.47
N VAL A 341 -0.63 -30.48 22.32
CA VAL A 341 0.29 -29.66 21.52
C VAL A 341 0.78 -28.47 22.34
N SER A 342 -0.12 -27.71 22.95
CA SER A 342 0.20 -26.53 23.76
C SER A 342 1.15 -26.89 24.90
N LYS A 343 0.81 -27.93 25.68
CA LYS A 343 1.63 -28.43 26.78
C LYS A 343 3.03 -28.83 26.32
N LEU A 344 3.12 -29.56 25.21
CA LEU A 344 4.38 -30.06 24.67
C LEU A 344 5.26 -28.92 24.15
N LYS A 345 4.68 -27.97 23.40
CA LYS A 345 5.40 -26.79 22.90
C LYS A 345 5.89 -25.91 24.04
N TRP A 346 5.06 -25.60 25.03
CA TRP A 346 5.50 -24.81 26.17
C TRP A 346 6.58 -25.51 27.00
N ARG A 347 6.52 -26.84 27.15
CA ARG A 347 7.59 -27.63 27.79
C ARG A 347 8.93 -27.45 27.05
N TYR A 348 8.91 -27.50 25.72
CA TYR A 348 10.10 -27.27 24.90
C TYR A 348 10.61 -25.82 25.04
N LEU A 349 9.75 -24.83 24.83
CA LEU A 349 10.11 -23.42 24.86
C LEU A 349 10.67 -22.98 26.22
N LYS A 350 10.10 -23.46 27.33
CA LYS A 350 10.61 -23.18 28.67
C LYS A 350 12.01 -23.78 28.87
N LYS A 351 12.23 -25.02 28.44
CA LYS A 351 13.55 -25.67 28.53
C LYS A 351 14.59 -24.97 27.65
N LEU A 352 14.21 -24.58 26.43
CA LEU A 352 15.07 -23.80 25.54
C LEU A 352 15.38 -22.41 26.12
N PHE A 353 14.40 -21.75 26.73
CA PHE A 353 14.63 -20.46 27.39
C PHE A 353 15.58 -20.58 28.59
N ILE A 354 15.51 -21.65 29.37
CA ILE A 354 16.50 -21.92 30.43
C ILE A 354 17.90 -22.10 29.83
N GLN A 355 18.01 -22.81 28.70
CA GLN A 355 19.28 -23.08 28.03
C GLN A 355 19.90 -21.82 27.40
N ASP A 356 19.13 -21.08 26.59
CA ASP A 356 19.64 -20.05 25.69
C ASP A 356 19.00 -18.66 25.93
N GLY A 357 18.04 -18.52 26.84
CA GLY A 357 17.28 -17.29 27.05
C GLY A 357 18.15 -16.08 27.39
N LEU A 358 19.16 -16.23 28.25
CA LEU A 358 20.10 -15.14 28.55
C LEU A 358 20.90 -14.69 27.32
N LYS A 359 21.26 -15.63 26.44
CA LYS A 359 21.94 -15.31 25.18
C LYS A 359 21.00 -14.54 24.25
N THR A 360 19.75 -15.00 24.10
CA THR A 360 18.73 -14.34 23.29
C THR A 360 18.44 -12.92 23.79
N LEU A 361 18.23 -12.74 25.10
CA LEU A 361 17.94 -11.43 25.70
C LEU A 361 19.10 -10.42 25.55
N ARG A 362 20.34 -10.91 25.46
CA ARG A 362 21.54 -10.08 25.21
C ARG A 362 21.82 -9.80 23.74
N SER A 363 21.13 -10.49 22.83
CA SER A 363 21.34 -10.31 21.38
C SER A 363 20.95 -8.91 20.92
N ARG A 364 21.59 -8.43 19.85
CA ARG A 364 21.28 -7.12 19.27
C ARG A 364 19.86 -7.14 18.69
N GLU A 365 19.49 -8.25 18.08
CA GLU A 365 18.22 -8.49 17.39
C GLU A 365 17.06 -8.41 18.38
N PHE A 366 17.16 -9.08 19.54
CA PHE A 366 16.14 -9.00 20.58
C PHE A 366 16.03 -7.58 21.16
N ASN A 367 17.16 -6.92 21.44
CA ASN A 367 17.13 -5.55 21.98
C ASN A 367 16.47 -4.56 21.00
N GLN A 368 16.75 -4.71 19.70
CA GLN A 368 16.10 -3.91 18.66
C GLN A 368 14.59 -4.21 18.59
N PHE A 369 14.20 -5.49 18.59
CA PHE A 369 12.79 -5.89 18.63
C PHE A 369 12.08 -5.32 19.86
N PHE A 370 12.67 -5.45 21.05
CA PHE A 370 12.11 -4.95 22.29
C PHE A 370 11.95 -3.44 22.28
N ASN A 371 12.97 -2.68 21.85
CA ASN A 371 12.90 -1.22 21.80
C ASN A 371 11.78 -0.74 20.86
N ASN A 372 11.67 -1.35 19.68
CA ASN A 372 10.65 -1.01 18.68
C ASN A 372 9.22 -1.34 19.14
N ASN A 373 9.05 -2.27 20.08
CA ASN A 373 7.75 -2.83 20.46
C ASN A 373 7.40 -2.62 21.95
N SER A 374 8.25 -1.91 22.70
CA SER A 374 8.18 -1.83 24.17
C SER A 374 6.85 -1.31 24.70
N SER A 375 6.16 -0.46 23.94
CA SER A 375 4.88 0.15 24.31
C SER A 375 3.76 -0.87 24.53
N TRP A 376 3.69 -1.92 23.69
CA TRP A 376 2.69 -2.98 23.81
C TRP A 376 3.27 -4.27 24.40
N LEU A 377 4.56 -4.53 24.20
CA LEU A 377 5.20 -5.78 24.62
C LEU A 377 5.31 -5.89 26.15
N LYS A 378 5.62 -4.79 26.84
CA LYS A 378 5.72 -4.77 28.32
C LYS A 378 4.38 -5.09 29.00
N PRO A 379 3.26 -4.38 28.71
CA PRO A 379 1.97 -4.71 29.32
C PRO A 379 1.49 -6.13 28.95
N TYR A 380 1.74 -6.59 27.72
CA TYR A 380 1.43 -7.96 27.31
C TYR A 380 2.22 -9.02 28.10
N ALA A 381 3.53 -8.82 28.29
CA ALA A 381 4.37 -9.73 29.07
C ALA A 381 3.96 -9.73 30.55
N ALA A 382 3.64 -8.56 31.11
CA ALA A 382 3.14 -8.43 32.48
C ALA A 382 1.78 -9.13 32.65
N PHE A 383 0.85 -8.95 31.70
CA PHE A 383 -0.42 -9.67 31.66
C PHE A 383 -0.20 -11.17 31.67
N SER A 384 0.62 -11.69 30.76
CA SER A 384 0.89 -13.12 30.62
C SER A 384 1.49 -13.71 31.90
N PHE A 385 2.46 -12.99 32.50
CA PHE A 385 3.07 -13.40 33.76
C PHE A 385 2.06 -13.42 34.92
N LEU A 386 1.25 -12.37 35.08
CA LEU A 386 0.28 -12.28 36.17
C LEU A 386 -0.88 -13.28 35.98
N ARG A 387 -1.36 -13.46 34.75
CA ARG A 387 -2.34 -14.50 34.40
C ARG A 387 -1.86 -15.88 34.86
N ASP A 388 -0.62 -16.24 34.53
CA ASP A 388 -0.06 -17.55 34.90
C ASP A 388 0.25 -17.64 36.41
N LEU A 389 0.68 -16.55 37.03
CA LEU A 389 0.96 -16.49 38.47
C LEU A 389 -0.31 -16.67 39.33
N TYR A 390 -1.42 -16.06 38.92
CA TYR A 390 -2.68 -16.08 39.65
C TYR A 390 -3.66 -17.16 39.13
N GLY A 391 -3.34 -17.82 38.02
CA GLY A 391 -4.21 -18.84 37.40
C GLY A 391 -5.52 -18.28 36.84
N THR A 392 -5.59 -16.97 36.56
CA THR A 392 -6.79 -16.31 36.03
C THR A 392 -6.43 -15.04 35.28
N ALA A 393 -7.15 -14.76 34.18
CA ALA A 393 -7.07 -13.48 33.48
C ALA A 393 -7.92 -12.37 34.14
N ASN A 394 -8.68 -12.67 35.19
CA ASN A 394 -9.44 -11.67 35.92
C ASN A 394 -8.50 -10.79 36.78
N PHE A 395 -8.18 -9.61 36.25
CA PHE A 395 -7.33 -8.61 36.90
C PHE A 395 -7.74 -8.26 38.33
N SER A 396 -9.04 -8.26 38.65
CA SER A 396 -9.53 -7.94 40.00
C SER A 396 -9.02 -8.92 41.06
N SER A 397 -8.63 -10.13 40.65
CA SER A 397 -8.12 -11.19 41.52
C SER A 397 -6.59 -11.15 41.72
N TRP A 398 -5.89 -10.17 41.15
CA TRP A 398 -4.41 -10.10 41.19
C TRP A 398 -3.84 -9.32 42.39
N ASN A 399 -4.60 -9.20 43.49
CA ASN A 399 -4.20 -8.49 44.70
C ASN A 399 -3.67 -7.08 44.41
N LYS A 400 -2.41 -6.80 44.80
CA LYS A 400 -1.73 -5.51 44.60
C LYS A 400 -1.48 -5.14 43.12
N TYR A 401 -1.67 -6.09 42.20
CA TYR A 401 -1.51 -5.90 40.75
C TYR A 401 -2.86 -5.78 40.02
N SER A 402 -3.96 -5.59 40.74
CA SER A 402 -5.30 -5.46 40.17
C SER A 402 -5.55 -4.17 39.40
N ILE A 403 -4.70 -3.16 39.61
CA ILE A 403 -4.74 -1.88 38.92
C ILE A 403 -3.46 -1.76 38.08
N TYR A 404 -3.63 -1.54 36.78
CA TYR A 404 -2.51 -1.27 35.90
C TYR A 404 -1.99 0.17 36.12
N ASP A 405 -0.71 0.28 36.43
CA ASP A 405 0.03 1.54 36.41
C ASP A 405 1.18 1.43 35.39
N LYS A 406 1.32 2.45 34.56
CA LYS A 406 2.33 2.53 33.50
C LYS A 406 3.65 3.12 34.01
N LEU A 407 3.64 3.77 35.18
CA LEU A 407 4.75 4.53 35.76
C LEU A 407 5.97 3.68 36.14
#